data_AF-A0A7T4QQX3-F1
#
_entry.id   AF-A0A7T4QQX3-F1
#
_cell.length_a   1.000
_cell.length_b   1.000
_cell.length_c   1.000
_cell.angle_alpha   90.00
_cell.angle_beta   90.00
_cell.angle_gamma   90.00
#
_symmetry.space_group_name_H-M   'P 1'
#
loop_
_entity.id
_entity.type
_entity.pdbx_description
1 polymer ?
#
loop_
_entity_poly.entity_id
_entity_poly.type
_entity_poly.pdbx_seq_one_letter_code
_entity_poly.pdbx_strand_id
1 'polypeptide(L)'
;MVRNINWLGLFVLLSGIIFTVWSCQNKAADTVHNRTEDQDSTFVIRDSLVMQADKRTVLPDTIVISKKHDPNVVVCDMDGDSRLDTVHIVQNTINHKYGLKVSFGNKKTTYLGMGQDILGQGFDDIDWVGIFEKAPRGEVYYNNVSDEGEIMTEDEVDEKDKIKLPHDGVFIHQAEACGGGIIYMNNGKFEWIQQE
;
A
#
# COMPACT_ATOMS: atom_id res chain seq x y z
N MET A 1 -52.92 20.00 -23.48
CA MET A 1 -51.63 19.33 -23.70
C MET A 1 -51.39 18.43 -22.49
N VAL A 2 -51.70 17.14 -22.63
CA VAL A 2 -51.70 16.14 -21.56
C VAL A 2 -50.30 15.55 -21.46
N ARG A 3 -49.65 15.60 -20.29
CA ARG A 3 -48.37 14.93 -20.05
C ARG A 3 -48.59 13.78 -19.07
N ASN A 4 -48.42 12.57 -19.58
CA ASN A 4 -48.47 11.31 -18.85
C ASN A 4 -47.26 11.20 -17.90
N ILE A 5 -47.53 10.77 -16.67
CA ILE A 5 -46.55 10.45 -15.63
C ILE A 5 -46.34 8.93 -15.64
N ASN A 6 -45.12 8.47 -15.85
CA ASN A 6 -44.74 7.06 -15.79
C ASN A 6 -44.10 6.77 -14.41
N TRP A 7 -44.70 5.83 -13.70
CA TRP A 7 -44.30 5.35 -12.38
C TRP A 7 -43.35 4.14 -12.56
N LEU A 8 -42.06 4.28 -12.20
CA LEU A 8 -41.16 3.12 -12.12
C LEU A 8 -41.24 2.51 -10.72
N GLY A 9 -41.72 1.26 -10.69
CA GLY A 9 -41.82 0.43 -9.50
C GLY A 9 -40.47 -0.19 -9.11
N LEU A 10 -40.22 -0.11 -7.80
CA LEU A 10 -39.18 -0.72 -7.00
C LEU A 10 -39.18 -2.26 -7.12
N PHE A 11 -38.03 -2.90 -7.35
CA PHE A 11 -37.83 -4.33 -7.09
C PHE A 11 -36.51 -4.57 -6.34
N VAL A 12 -36.66 -4.97 -5.09
CA VAL A 12 -35.62 -5.49 -4.19
C VAL A 12 -35.56 -7.01 -4.40
N LEU A 13 -34.38 -7.58 -4.65
CA LEU A 13 -34.15 -9.01 -4.45
C LEU A 13 -32.75 -9.28 -3.87
N LEU A 14 -32.76 -9.76 -2.62
CA LEU A 14 -31.66 -10.43 -1.94
C LEU A 14 -31.35 -11.79 -2.58
N SER A 15 -30.06 -12.13 -2.67
CA SER A 15 -29.49 -13.48 -2.45
C SER A 15 -27.97 -13.32 -2.46
N GLY A 16 -27.14 -13.91 -1.60
CA GLY A 16 -27.26 -15.08 -0.75
C GLY A 16 -25.90 -15.80 -0.85
N ILE A 17 -24.99 -15.49 0.07
CA ILE A 17 -23.60 -16.00 0.13
C ILE A 17 -23.60 -17.50 0.47
N ILE A 18 -22.84 -18.31 -0.27
CA ILE A 18 -22.43 -19.66 0.15
C ILE A 18 -20.92 -19.81 -0.07
N PHE A 19 -20.15 -19.76 1.02
CA PHE A 19 -18.77 -20.22 1.09
C PHE A 19 -18.75 -21.69 1.51
N THR A 20 -18.24 -22.58 0.66
CA THR A 20 -17.87 -23.95 1.06
C THR A 20 -16.36 -24.03 1.22
N VAL A 21 -15.93 -24.22 2.47
CA VAL A 21 -14.55 -24.55 2.83
C VAL A 21 -14.40 -26.06 2.74
N TRP A 22 -13.52 -26.56 1.88
CA TRP A 22 -13.15 -27.99 1.88
C TRP A 22 -11.78 -28.19 2.53
N SER A 23 -11.81 -28.99 3.57
CA SER A 23 -10.73 -29.29 4.50
C SER A 23 -10.09 -30.64 4.14
N CYS A 24 -8.76 -30.64 4.04
CA CYS A 24 -7.81 -31.58 4.63
C CYS A 24 -7.93 -33.10 4.32
N GLN A 25 -6.87 -33.73 3.77
CA GLN A 25 -5.88 -34.49 4.56
C GLN A 25 -4.93 -35.33 3.66
N ASN A 26 -3.63 -35.15 3.91
CA ASN A 26 -2.56 -36.07 3.54
C ASN A 26 -2.70 -37.40 4.29
N LYS A 27 -2.37 -38.51 3.61
CA LYS A 27 -2.05 -39.79 4.25
C LYS A 27 -0.68 -40.24 3.77
N ALA A 28 0.28 -40.24 4.69
CA ALA A 28 1.50 -41.02 4.60
C ALA A 28 1.20 -42.46 5.02
N ALA A 29 1.87 -43.42 4.39
CA ALA A 29 2.00 -44.78 4.89
C ALA A 29 3.39 -45.31 4.52
N ASP A 30 4.23 -45.44 5.55
CA ASP A 30 5.47 -46.21 5.57
C ASP A 30 5.17 -47.70 5.35
N THR A 31 6.10 -48.45 4.74
CA THR A 31 6.48 -49.77 5.25
C THR A 31 7.91 -50.11 4.81
N VAL A 32 8.79 -50.18 5.82
CA VAL A 32 10.14 -50.75 5.78
C VAL A 32 10.04 -52.26 5.90
N HIS A 33 10.76 -53.02 5.05
CA HIS A 33 11.09 -54.42 5.33
C HIS A 33 12.58 -54.65 5.07
N ASN A 34 13.33 -54.86 6.15
CA ASN A 34 14.72 -55.31 6.13
C ASN A 34 14.80 -56.84 5.92
N ARG A 35 15.75 -57.28 5.09
CA ARG A 35 16.51 -58.51 5.32
C ARG A 35 17.93 -58.39 4.75
N THR A 36 18.86 -58.76 5.61
CA THR A 36 20.31 -58.70 5.54
C THR A 36 20.90 -59.77 4.62
N GLU A 37 21.98 -59.46 3.91
CA GLU A 37 23.10 -60.37 3.69
C GLU A 37 24.38 -59.56 3.41
N ASP A 38 25.45 -60.00 4.05
CA ASP A 38 26.73 -59.34 4.29
C ASP A 38 27.78 -59.87 3.30
N GLN A 39 28.49 -59.00 2.57
CA GLN A 39 29.80 -59.30 2.01
C GLN A 39 30.69 -58.04 1.93
N ASP A 40 31.71 -58.10 2.79
CA ASP A 40 32.99 -57.39 2.81
C ASP A 40 33.60 -57.05 1.43
N SER A 41 33.91 -55.78 1.19
CA SER A 41 35.14 -55.35 0.50
C SER A 41 35.30 -53.81 0.46
N THR A 42 36.34 -53.35 1.16
CA THR A 42 37.30 -52.31 0.73
C THR A 42 36.80 -50.94 0.25
N PHE A 43 36.90 -49.96 1.15
CA PHE A 43 37.39 -48.57 0.98
C PHE A 43 37.42 -47.96 -0.44
N VAL A 44 36.55 -46.97 -0.69
CA VAL A 44 36.94 -45.67 -1.28
C VAL A 44 35.98 -44.60 -0.75
N ILE A 45 36.46 -43.69 0.11
CA ILE A 45 35.77 -42.43 0.39
C ILE A 45 35.87 -41.60 -0.89
N ARG A 46 34.80 -41.58 -1.70
CA ARG A 46 34.61 -40.54 -2.72
C ARG A 46 33.86 -39.39 -2.11
N ASP A 47 34.67 -38.49 -1.58
CA ASP A 47 34.36 -37.09 -1.38
C ASP A 47 33.86 -36.49 -2.70
N SER A 48 32.54 -36.32 -2.82
CA SER A 48 31.87 -35.57 -3.89
C SER A 48 30.43 -35.28 -3.46
N LEU A 49 30.27 -34.65 -2.29
CA LEU A 49 29.09 -33.83 -2.04
C LEU A 49 29.28 -32.54 -2.86
N VAL A 50 29.03 -32.65 -4.16
CA VAL A 50 28.72 -31.48 -4.98
C VAL A 50 27.45 -30.90 -4.37
N MET A 51 27.61 -29.87 -3.55
CA MET A 51 26.50 -29.01 -3.16
C MET A 51 25.95 -28.40 -4.45
N GLN A 52 24.89 -29.02 -4.99
CA GLN A 52 24.03 -28.36 -5.94
C GLN A 52 23.47 -27.16 -5.21
N ALA A 53 24.06 -25.99 -5.47
CA ALA A 53 23.47 -24.72 -5.16
C ALA A 53 22.10 -24.72 -5.85
N ASP A 54 21.06 -24.86 -5.05
CA ASP A 54 19.67 -24.70 -5.45
C ASP A 54 19.59 -23.36 -6.18
N LYS A 55 19.51 -23.42 -7.52
CA LYS A 55 19.32 -22.26 -8.37
C LYS A 55 17.86 -21.86 -8.22
N ARG A 56 17.49 -21.38 -7.02
CA ARG A 56 16.26 -20.64 -6.83
C ARG A 56 16.37 -19.44 -7.73
N THR A 57 15.58 -19.45 -8.79
CA THR A 57 15.29 -18.27 -9.59
C THR A 57 14.72 -17.25 -8.62
N VAL A 58 15.56 -16.33 -8.12
CA VAL A 58 15.10 -15.19 -7.35
C VAL A 58 14.24 -14.39 -8.31
N LEU A 59 12.92 -14.46 -8.15
CA LEU A 59 12.03 -13.60 -8.91
C LEU A 59 12.44 -12.15 -8.60
N PRO A 60 12.62 -11.31 -9.63
CA PRO A 60 12.95 -9.91 -9.38
C PRO A 60 11.84 -9.28 -8.54
N ASP A 61 12.22 -8.45 -7.58
CA ASP A 61 11.27 -7.65 -6.82
C ASP A 61 10.45 -6.80 -7.80
N THR A 62 9.14 -6.84 -7.66
CA THR A 62 8.22 -6.13 -8.55
C THR A 62 7.96 -4.70 -8.10
N ILE A 63 8.50 -4.31 -6.93
CA ILE A 63 8.41 -2.96 -6.39
C ILE A 63 9.82 -2.46 -6.10
N VAL A 64 10.21 -1.34 -6.71
CA VAL A 64 11.55 -0.74 -6.55
C VAL A 64 11.44 0.69 -6.05
N ILE A 65 12.44 1.15 -5.28
CA ILE A 65 12.53 2.56 -4.87
C ILE A 65 12.65 3.43 -6.13
N SER A 66 11.87 4.51 -6.17
CA SER A 66 11.88 5.43 -7.31
C SER A 66 13.23 6.11 -7.47
N LYS A 67 13.75 6.09 -8.69
CA LYS A 67 14.94 6.85 -9.09
C LYS A 67 14.62 8.19 -9.74
N LYS A 68 13.33 8.44 -10.03
CA LYS A 68 12.84 9.65 -10.67
C LYS A 68 12.72 10.80 -9.67
N HIS A 69 12.26 10.49 -8.47
CA HIS A 69 11.93 11.48 -7.45
C HIS A 69 13.13 11.71 -6.52
N ASP A 70 13.37 12.98 -6.17
CA ASP A 70 14.39 13.40 -5.20
C ASP A 70 13.84 14.57 -4.37
N PRO A 71 13.63 14.42 -3.06
CA PRO A 71 13.80 13.18 -2.30
C PRO A 71 12.79 12.10 -2.69
N ASN A 72 13.17 10.82 -2.51
CA ASN A 72 12.26 9.67 -2.65
C ASN A 72 11.88 9.03 -1.30
N VAL A 73 12.27 9.65 -0.19
CA VAL A 73 12.02 9.15 1.16
C VAL A 73 11.73 10.29 2.13
N VAL A 74 10.70 10.11 2.95
CA VAL A 74 10.40 10.94 4.12
C VAL A 74 10.48 10.06 5.37
N VAL A 75 11.11 10.57 6.42
CA VAL A 75 11.21 9.91 7.74
C VAL A 75 10.35 10.68 8.73
N CYS A 76 9.42 10.00 9.40
CA CYS A 76 8.40 10.62 10.25
C CYS A 76 7.81 9.61 11.26
N ASP A 77 6.96 10.05 12.19
CA ASP A 77 6.16 9.19 13.08
C ASP A 77 4.69 9.27 12.63
N MET A 78 4.28 8.41 11.68
CA MET A 78 2.95 8.47 11.07
C MET A 78 1.86 7.87 11.95
N ASP A 79 2.16 6.76 12.62
CA ASP A 79 1.17 6.06 13.46
C ASP A 79 1.17 6.51 14.93
N GLY A 80 2.09 7.39 15.31
CA GLY A 80 2.15 8.00 16.64
C GLY A 80 2.78 7.10 17.70
N ASP A 81 3.40 5.98 17.32
CA ASP A 81 4.03 5.04 18.25
C ASP A 81 5.42 5.51 18.75
N SER A 82 5.84 6.71 18.34
CA SER A 82 7.13 7.33 18.67
C SER A 82 8.35 6.58 18.12
N ARG A 83 8.15 5.68 17.15
CA ARG A 83 9.23 5.07 16.37
C ARG A 83 9.29 5.75 15.01
N LEU A 84 10.47 5.69 14.39
CA LEU A 84 10.65 6.27 13.06
C LEU A 84 10.09 5.33 12.00
N ASP A 85 9.15 5.86 11.24
CA ASP A 85 8.62 5.30 10.01
C ASP A 85 9.37 5.89 8.81
N THR A 86 9.33 5.16 7.70
CA THR A 86 9.84 5.65 6.41
C THR A 86 8.76 5.54 5.35
N VAL A 87 8.53 6.62 4.61
CA VAL A 87 7.66 6.63 3.44
C VAL A 87 8.51 6.80 2.21
N HIS A 88 8.56 5.78 1.36
CA HIS A 88 9.28 5.81 0.11
C HIS A 88 8.34 6.00 -1.07
N ILE A 89 8.73 6.83 -2.04
CA ILE A 89 8.16 6.74 -3.38
C ILE A 89 8.76 5.51 -4.06
N VAL A 90 7.90 4.62 -4.51
CA VAL A 90 8.25 3.36 -5.17
C VAL A 90 7.57 3.26 -6.53
N GLN A 91 8.11 2.42 -7.41
CA GLN A 91 7.53 2.09 -8.70
C GLN A 91 7.25 0.60 -8.77
N ASN A 92 6.06 0.23 -9.24
CA ASN A 92 5.76 -1.14 -9.62
C ASN A 92 6.34 -1.41 -11.02
N THR A 93 7.22 -2.40 -11.15
CA THR A 93 7.95 -2.68 -12.39
C THR A 93 7.10 -3.38 -13.46
N ILE A 94 5.90 -3.86 -13.10
CA ILE A 94 4.97 -4.53 -14.01
C ILE A 94 4.09 -3.51 -14.74
N ASN A 95 3.48 -2.57 -14.01
CA ASN A 95 2.57 -1.58 -14.57
C ASN A 95 3.18 -0.18 -14.72
N HIS A 96 4.42 0.00 -14.25
CA HIS A 96 5.19 1.25 -14.27
C HIS A 96 4.62 2.42 -13.46
N LYS A 97 3.53 2.21 -12.72
CA LYS A 97 2.91 3.23 -11.87
C LYS A 97 3.68 3.40 -10.57
N TYR A 98 3.65 4.62 -10.05
CA TYR A 98 4.27 5.00 -8.80
C TYR A 98 3.27 4.98 -7.65
N GLY A 99 3.79 4.84 -6.44
CA GLY A 99 3.01 4.90 -5.22
C GLY A 99 3.91 5.06 -4.00
N LEU A 100 3.32 4.96 -2.82
CA LEU A 100 4.03 5.06 -1.56
C LEU A 100 4.17 3.67 -0.93
N LYS A 101 5.35 3.39 -0.40
CA LYS A 101 5.61 2.31 0.54
C LYS A 101 5.84 2.94 1.91
N VAL A 102 4.92 2.71 2.84
CA VAL A 102 5.09 3.11 4.24
C VAL A 102 5.61 1.90 5.01
N SER A 103 6.80 2.02 5.58
CA SER A 103 7.39 1.03 6.48
C SER A 103 7.40 1.60 7.89
N PHE A 104 6.56 1.04 8.75
CA PHE A 104 6.40 1.48 10.12
C PHE A 104 7.56 0.96 10.99
N GLY A 105 7.92 1.72 12.04
CA GLY A 105 8.95 1.33 13.00
C GLY A 105 8.64 0.02 13.73
N ASN A 106 7.38 -0.39 13.76
CA ASN A 106 6.90 -1.68 14.27
C ASN A 106 7.01 -2.86 13.26
N LYS A 107 7.70 -2.67 12.13
CA LYS A 107 7.92 -3.65 11.04
C LYS A 107 6.69 -3.96 10.18
N LYS A 108 5.56 -3.29 10.40
CA LYS A 108 4.43 -3.33 9.46
C LYS A 108 4.83 -2.57 8.19
N THR A 109 4.31 -2.99 7.04
CA THR A 109 4.46 -2.25 5.79
C THR A 109 3.11 -2.22 5.08
N THR A 110 2.80 -1.09 4.46
CA THR A 110 1.62 -0.91 3.61
C THR A 110 1.99 -0.11 2.38
N TYR A 111 1.07 -0.09 1.43
CA TYR A 111 1.25 0.57 0.14
C TYR A 111 0.02 1.42 -0.18
N LEU A 112 0.24 2.54 -0.88
CA LEU A 112 -0.79 3.39 -1.46
C LEU A 112 -0.42 3.64 -2.94
N GLY A 113 -1.39 3.62 -3.85
CA GLY A 113 -1.12 3.83 -5.28
C GLY A 113 -0.66 2.59 -6.03
N MET A 114 0.24 2.76 -7.00
CA MET A 114 0.75 1.72 -7.91
C MET A 114 -0.35 1.00 -8.70
N GLY A 115 -1.39 1.72 -9.13
CA GLY A 115 -2.55 1.16 -9.84
C GLY A 115 -3.73 0.80 -8.94
N GLN A 116 -3.67 1.16 -7.65
CA GLN A 116 -4.82 1.20 -6.75
C GLN A 116 -5.16 2.65 -6.43
N ASP A 117 -6.45 2.95 -6.36
CA ASP A 117 -6.94 4.27 -5.99
C ASP A 117 -6.35 4.73 -4.65
N ILE A 118 -5.91 5.98 -4.60
CA ILE A 118 -5.34 6.60 -3.42
C ILE A 118 -6.46 7.32 -2.68
N LEU A 119 -6.93 6.71 -1.59
CA LEU A 119 -7.79 7.34 -0.58
C LEU A 119 -9.06 8.00 -1.16
N GLY A 120 -9.66 7.39 -2.20
CA GLY A 120 -10.88 7.88 -2.84
C GLY A 120 -10.71 9.09 -3.74
N GLN A 121 -9.46 9.50 -4.03
CA GLN A 121 -9.19 10.72 -4.79
C GLN A 121 -9.34 10.55 -6.31
N GLY A 122 -9.54 9.33 -6.81
CA GLY A 122 -9.74 9.07 -8.24
C GLY A 122 -8.44 9.01 -9.05
N PHE A 123 -7.28 9.02 -8.40
CA PHE A 123 -5.97 8.76 -9.00
C PHE A 123 -5.28 7.56 -8.35
N ASP A 124 -4.45 6.87 -9.12
CA ASP A 124 -3.78 5.63 -8.71
C ASP A 124 -2.28 5.60 -9.02
N ASP A 125 -1.74 6.72 -9.50
CA ASP A 125 -0.35 6.95 -9.84
C ASP A 125 0.09 8.32 -9.31
N ILE A 126 1.30 8.38 -8.77
CA ILE A 126 1.91 9.58 -8.20
C ILE A 126 3.17 10.02 -8.94
N ASP A 127 3.35 9.60 -10.20
CA ASP A 127 4.46 10.03 -11.07
C ASP A 127 4.61 11.56 -11.17
N TRP A 128 3.53 12.30 -10.92
CA TRP A 128 3.45 13.76 -10.98
C TRP A 128 4.04 14.46 -9.75
N VAL A 129 4.32 13.74 -8.66
CA VAL A 129 4.85 14.32 -7.42
C VAL A 129 6.21 14.98 -7.70
N GLY A 130 6.32 16.27 -7.39
CA GLY A 130 7.56 17.03 -7.49
C GLY A 130 8.09 17.49 -6.13
N ILE A 131 7.21 17.62 -5.14
CA ILE A 131 7.53 17.96 -3.76
C ILE A 131 7.11 16.79 -2.88
N PHE A 132 8.02 16.33 -2.02
CA PHE A 132 7.81 15.18 -1.16
C PHE A 132 8.44 15.43 0.21
N GLU A 133 7.61 15.86 1.17
CA GLU A 133 8.09 16.40 2.44
C GLU A 133 7.29 15.88 3.63
N LYS A 134 7.83 16.08 4.83
CA LYS A 134 7.12 15.76 6.07
C LYS A 134 6.14 16.88 6.42
N ALA A 135 4.88 16.53 6.64
CA ALA A 135 3.91 17.40 7.29
C ALA A 135 3.97 17.18 8.81
N PRO A 136 4.38 18.16 9.63
CA PRO A 136 4.65 17.93 11.04
C PRO A 136 3.37 17.80 11.88
N ARG A 137 3.44 16.93 12.90
CA ARG A 137 2.40 16.80 13.92
C ARG A 137 2.02 18.15 14.53
N GLY A 138 0.73 18.38 14.67
CA GLY A 138 0.18 19.54 15.34
C GLY A 138 0.09 20.79 14.47
N GLU A 139 0.57 20.76 13.22
CA GLU A 139 0.19 21.77 12.23
C GLU A 139 -1.28 21.61 11.84
N VAL A 140 -1.86 22.74 11.44
CA VAL A 140 -3.25 22.86 11.07
C VAL A 140 -3.33 23.01 9.57
N TYR A 141 -4.13 22.14 8.95
CA TYR A 141 -4.42 22.15 7.53
C TYR A 141 -5.93 22.15 7.33
N TYR A 142 -6.37 22.42 6.12
CA TYR A 142 -7.77 22.35 5.72
C TYR A 142 -7.82 22.02 4.23
N ASN A 143 -8.93 21.42 3.78
CA ASN A 143 -9.13 21.26 2.34
C ASN A 143 -9.29 22.65 1.73
N ASN A 144 -8.31 23.09 0.95
CA ASN A 144 -8.31 24.43 0.35
C ASN A 144 -8.98 24.45 -1.03
N VAL A 145 -9.74 23.40 -1.37
CA VAL A 145 -10.53 23.29 -2.60
C VAL A 145 -11.96 22.91 -2.21
N SER A 146 -12.95 23.67 -2.69
CA SER A 146 -14.37 23.39 -2.44
C SER A 146 -14.88 22.21 -3.29
N ASP A 147 -16.10 21.76 -3.01
CA ASP A 147 -16.78 20.73 -3.82
C ASP A 147 -16.98 21.17 -5.29
N GLU A 148 -17.03 22.48 -5.54
CA GLU A 148 -17.11 23.10 -6.86
C GLU A 148 -15.74 23.32 -7.53
N GLY A 149 -14.64 23.02 -6.83
CA GLY A 149 -13.27 23.19 -7.32
C GLY A 149 -12.70 24.60 -7.14
N GLU A 150 -13.32 25.45 -6.31
CA GLU A 150 -12.81 26.79 -6.01
C GLU A 150 -11.75 26.74 -4.90
N ILE A 151 -10.66 27.50 -5.06
CA ILE A 151 -9.62 27.59 -4.04
C ILE A 151 -10.13 28.46 -2.89
N MET A 152 -10.15 27.90 -1.68
CA MET A 152 -10.61 28.56 -0.46
C MET A 152 -9.42 29.05 0.37
N THR A 153 -9.56 30.25 0.91
CA THR A 153 -8.62 30.84 1.86
C THR A 153 -8.94 30.42 3.29
N GLU A 154 -7.99 30.57 4.21
CA GLU A 154 -8.16 30.18 5.61
C GLU A 154 -9.37 30.86 6.28
N ASP A 155 -9.63 32.13 5.94
CA ASP A 155 -10.73 32.93 6.50
C ASP A 155 -12.11 32.45 6.04
N GLU A 156 -12.18 31.67 4.96
CA GLU A 156 -13.41 31.11 4.38
C GLU A 156 -13.76 29.74 4.97
N VAL A 157 -12.84 29.12 5.72
CA VAL A 157 -13.02 27.80 6.30
C VAL A 157 -13.33 27.92 7.80
N ASP A 158 -14.46 27.34 8.20
CA ASP A 158 -14.84 27.27 9.61
C ASP A 158 -13.76 26.54 10.44
N GLU A 159 -13.45 27.04 11.64
CA GLU A 159 -12.47 26.43 12.56
C GLU A 159 -12.72 24.95 12.85
N LYS A 160 -13.98 24.50 12.76
CA LYS A 160 -14.38 23.10 12.97
C LYS A 160 -13.91 22.16 11.84
N ASP A 161 -13.68 22.72 10.65
CA ASP A 161 -13.30 22.00 9.43
C ASP A 161 -11.78 22.03 9.23
N LYS A 162 -11.06 22.82 10.06
CA LYS A 162 -9.61 22.77 10.16
C LYS A 162 -9.16 21.50 10.89
N ILE A 163 -8.14 20.86 10.33
CA ILE A 163 -7.60 19.59 10.77
C ILE A 163 -6.23 19.84 11.38
N LYS A 164 -6.11 19.65 12.69
CA LYS A 164 -4.82 19.59 13.36
C LYS A 164 -4.26 18.18 13.28
N LEU A 165 -3.09 17.99 12.66
CA LEU A 165 -2.53 16.64 12.49
C LEU A 165 -2.26 15.97 13.84
N PRO A 166 -2.80 14.77 14.09
CA PRO A 166 -2.58 14.05 15.35
C PRO A 166 -1.14 13.50 15.46
N HIS A 167 -0.55 13.17 14.31
CA HIS A 167 0.80 12.60 14.13
C HIS A 167 1.47 13.26 12.93
N ASP A 168 2.72 12.90 12.62
CA ASP A 168 3.33 13.39 11.39
C ASP A 168 2.58 12.81 10.17
N GLY A 169 2.56 13.56 9.08
CA GLY A 169 2.06 13.15 7.78
C GLY A 169 3.11 13.36 6.70
N VAL A 170 2.68 13.14 5.46
CA VAL A 170 3.50 13.35 4.26
C VAL A 170 2.77 14.30 3.34
N PHE A 171 3.43 15.40 3.01
CA PHE A 171 2.99 16.35 2.00
C PHE A 171 3.52 15.93 0.64
N ILE A 172 2.61 15.78 -0.33
CA ILE A 172 2.95 15.51 -1.72
C ILE A 172 2.34 16.61 -2.59
N HIS A 173 3.10 17.18 -3.52
CA HIS A 173 2.61 18.25 -4.37
C HIS A 173 3.32 18.27 -5.72
N GLN A 174 2.67 18.78 -6.75
CA GLN A 174 3.27 19.02 -8.06
C GLN A 174 4.16 20.28 -7.99
N ALA A 175 5.44 20.20 -8.37
CA ALA A 175 6.38 21.30 -8.11
C ALA A 175 6.05 22.62 -8.85
N GLU A 176 5.41 22.54 -10.02
CA GLU A 176 5.17 23.70 -10.90
C GLU A 176 3.69 23.90 -11.26
N ALA A 177 2.80 23.21 -10.56
CA ALA A 177 1.36 23.32 -10.78
C ALA A 177 0.63 23.26 -9.45
N CYS A 178 -0.63 23.68 -9.46
CA CYS A 178 -1.57 23.41 -8.39
C CYS A 178 -1.90 21.91 -8.43
N GLY A 179 -1.81 21.24 -7.28
CA GLY A 179 -2.17 19.83 -7.19
C GLY A 179 -1.34 19.12 -6.15
N GLY A 180 -1.94 18.81 -5.01
CA GLY A 180 -1.30 18.06 -3.97
C GLY A 180 -2.19 17.76 -2.79
N GLY A 181 -1.57 17.28 -1.73
CA GLY A 181 -2.26 17.01 -0.51
C GLY A 181 -1.38 16.41 0.56
N ILE A 182 -1.99 16.22 1.71
CA ILE A 182 -1.36 15.65 2.88
C ILE A 182 -1.98 14.29 3.15
N ILE A 183 -1.12 13.28 3.18
CA ILE A 183 -1.46 11.93 3.61
C ILE A 183 -1.06 11.81 5.08
N TYR A 184 -2.03 11.52 5.94
CA TYR A 184 -1.79 11.34 7.37
C TYR A 184 -2.58 10.16 7.91
N MET A 185 -2.27 9.69 9.13
CA MET A 185 -3.08 8.68 9.79
C MET A 185 -3.97 9.29 10.85
N ASN A 186 -5.24 8.88 10.83
CA ASN A 186 -6.23 9.18 11.84
C ASN A 186 -6.91 7.88 12.29
N ASN A 187 -6.91 7.59 13.58
CA ASN A 187 -7.52 6.39 14.16
C ASN A 187 -7.14 5.09 13.42
N GLY A 188 -5.87 4.96 13.03
CA GLY A 188 -5.33 3.77 12.37
C GLY A 188 -5.65 3.65 10.87
N LYS A 189 -6.24 4.68 10.24
CA LYS A 189 -6.54 4.74 8.81
C LYS A 189 -5.80 5.89 8.15
N PHE A 190 -5.47 5.75 6.87
CA PHE A 190 -4.97 6.86 6.07
C PHE A 190 -6.12 7.78 5.66
N GLU A 191 -5.84 9.07 5.72
CA GLU A 191 -6.74 10.15 5.33
C GLU A 191 -5.99 11.12 4.41
N TRP A 192 -6.74 11.87 3.61
CA TRP A 192 -6.23 12.86 2.65
C TRP A 192 -6.75 14.25 3.02
N ILE A 193 -5.88 15.26 2.93
CA ILE A 193 -6.26 16.68 2.95
C ILE A 193 -5.83 17.28 1.62
N GLN A 194 -6.78 17.78 0.84
CA GLN A 194 -6.48 18.41 -0.46
C GLN A 194 -5.71 19.71 -0.24
N GLN A 195 -4.64 19.92 -1.01
CA GLN A 195 -3.81 21.13 -1.00
C GLN A 195 -3.50 21.59 -2.43
N GLU A 196 -3.86 22.84 -2.72
CA GLU A 196 -3.80 23.48 -4.04
C GLU A 196 -3.06 24.83 -4.06
#